data_AF-A0A1D3CZ91-F1
#
_entry.id   AF-A0A1D3CZ91-F1
#
_cell.length_a   1.000
_cell.length_b   1.000
_cell.length_c   1.000
_cell.angle_alpha   90.00
_cell.angle_beta   90.00
_cell.angle_gamma   90.00
#
_symmetry.space_group_name_H-M   'P 1'
#
loop_
_entity.id
_entity.type
_entity.pdbx_description
1 polymer ?
#
loop_
_entity_poly.entity_id
_entity_poly.type
_entity_poly.pdbx_seq_one_letter_code
_entity_poly.pdbx_strand_id
1 'polypeptide(L)'
;MEAGDFPPEEGEQRSWLKHLEEEARGSPGSGARRRGAAESLQAIRAQKLSKQLFVVWALVLALSTGFLGVHLGARNTKRGKDNAMWLITVALMDYSLMLGSLLLSGIGVWLRDEIYMRQSSMLQVITASWYVIELAFNMAFVVILSKIGGEWQRHGKYTTGQIEKFNTFITILVVLGCLLAPLTFLGSRLSWNLSKVYEVDTVVRKFPERNEMPYQYGTFKGPHGSSLNKSQEYSASP
;
A
#
# COMPACT_ATOMS: atom_id res chain seq x y z
N MET A 1 -19.29 12.62 21.16
CA MET A 1 -18.37 11.62 20.56
C MET A 1 -17.38 12.41 19.74
N GLU A 2 -16.24 12.70 20.36
CA GLU A 2 -15.18 13.54 19.80
C GLU A 2 -14.34 12.74 18.82
N ALA A 3 -13.90 13.42 17.76
CA ALA A 3 -13.06 12.87 16.71
C ALA A 3 -11.73 12.39 17.30
N GLY A 4 -11.38 11.14 17.05
CA GLY A 4 -10.08 10.59 17.41
C GLY A 4 -8.98 11.21 16.55
N ASP A 5 -8.10 11.94 17.22
CA ASP A 5 -6.87 12.50 16.67
C ASP A 5 -6.00 11.44 15.98
N PHE A 6 -5.65 11.70 14.72
CA PHE A 6 -4.58 11.01 14.01
C PHE A 6 -3.22 11.53 14.50
N PRO A 7 -2.18 10.69 14.68
CA PRO A 7 -0.87 11.13 15.14
C PRO A 7 -0.07 11.86 14.04
N PRO A 8 0.92 12.71 14.40
CA PRO A 8 1.56 13.64 13.48
C PRO A 8 2.74 12.99 12.72
N GLU A 9 2.51 12.51 11.49
CA GLU A 9 3.58 11.97 10.61
C GLU A 9 4.61 13.04 10.14
N GLU A 10 4.30 14.34 10.26
CA GLU A 10 5.23 15.42 9.88
C GLU A 10 6.38 15.60 10.87
N GLY A 11 6.19 15.21 12.14
CA GLY A 11 7.19 15.38 13.20
C GLY A 11 8.37 14.43 13.05
N GLU A 12 8.10 13.16 12.73
CA GLU A 12 9.13 12.16 12.46
C GLU A 12 9.90 12.49 11.17
N GLN A 13 9.21 12.99 10.14
CA GLN A 13 9.84 13.40 8.89
C GLN A 13 10.80 14.59 9.08
N ARG A 14 10.43 15.57 9.91
CA ARG A 14 11.29 16.71 10.29
C ARG A 14 12.43 16.32 11.24
N SER A 15 12.17 15.38 12.15
CA SER A 15 13.18 14.82 13.05
C SER A 15 14.26 14.05 12.28
N TRP A 16 13.87 13.23 11.31
CA TRP A 16 14.80 12.46 10.46
C TRP A 16 15.64 13.38 9.57
N LEU A 17 15.02 14.43 9.02
CA LEU A 17 15.74 15.45 8.24
C LEU A 17 16.72 16.24 9.11
N LYS A 18 16.37 16.59 10.35
CA LYS A 18 17.26 17.30 11.29
C LYS A 18 18.43 16.44 11.76
N HIS A 19 18.21 15.14 12.03
CA HIS A 19 19.29 14.24 12.44
C HIS A 19 20.31 14.04 11.31
N LEU A 20 19.83 13.93 10.06
CA LEU A 20 20.68 13.93 8.87
C LEU A 20 21.42 15.27 8.66
N GLU A 21 20.79 16.39 9.04
CA GLU A 21 21.38 17.73 8.94
C GLU A 21 22.47 17.97 10.01
N GLU A 22 22.28 17.46 11.23
CA GLU A 22 23.25 17.54 12.32
C GLU A 22 24.45 16.59 12.10
N GLU A 23 24.23 15.37 11.61
CA GLU A 23 25.32 14.49 11.13
C GLU A 23 26.06 15.11 9.93
N ALA A 24 25.37 15.90 9.09
CA ALA A 24 25.99 16.54 7.92
C ALA A 24 26.91 17.72 8.27
N ARG A 25 26.69 18.42 9.40
CA ARG A 25 27.46 19.61 9.83
C ARG A 25 28.84 19.28 10.42
N GLY A 26 29.11 18.01 10.77
CA GLY A 26 30.29 17.63 11.56
C GLY A 26 31.59 17.29 10.82
N SER A 27 31.63 17.17 9.48
CA SER A 27 32.85 16.66 8.79
C SER A 27 33.15 17.34 7.44
N PRO A 28 34.16 18.21 7.34
CA PRO A 28 34.53 18.88 6.09
C PRO A 28 35.31 17.91 5.19
N GLY A 29 34.64 17.28 4.22
CA GLY A 29 35.31 16.41 3.26
C GLY A 29 34.37 15.70 2.29
N SER A 30 34.36 16.17 1.04
CA SER A 30 33.92 15.48 -0.19
C SER A 30 32.42 15.17 -0.35
N GLY A 31 31.67 16.13 -0.92
CA GLY A 31 30.29 15.91 -1.37
C GLY A 31 30.11 14.72 -2.32
N ALA A 32 31.14 14.34 -3.08
CA ALA A 32 31.11 13.16 -3.98
C ALA A 32 31.05 11.81 -3.23
N ARG A 33 31.80 11.66 -2.13
CA ARG A 33 31.74 10.46 -1.27
C ARG A 33 30.40 10.36 -0.54
N ARG A 34 29.83 11.52 -0.16
CA ARG A 34 28.50 11.60 0.47
C ARG A 34 27.37 11.23 -0.50
N ARG A 35 27.43 11.67 -1.77
CA ARG A 35 26.47 11.26 -2.82
C ARG A 35 26.55 9.76 -3.09
N GLY A 36 27.76 9.21 -3.28
CA GLY A 36 27.95 7.77 -3.50
C GLY A 36 27.45 6.90 -2.34
N ALA A 37 27.64 7.34 -1.09
CA ALA A 37 27.10 6.66 0.08
C ALA A 37 25.56 6.69 0.11
N ALA A 38 24.93 7.84 -0.15
CA ALA A 38 23.48 7.98 -0.18
C ALA A 38 22.82 7.17 -1.32
N GLU A 39 23.40 7.16 -2.51
CA GLU A 39 22.94 6.36 -3.64
C GLU A 39 23.06 4.85 -3.34
N SER A 40 24.16 4.42 -2.71
CA SER A 40 24.34 3.03 -2.30
C SER A 40 23.29 2.57 -1.27
N LEU A 41 22.94 3.44 -0.31
CA LEU A 41 21.93 3.16 0.70
C LEU A 41 20.53 3.07 0.09
N GLN A 42 20.20 3.96 -0.86
CA GLN A 42 18.91 3.90 -1.57
C GLN A 42 18.78 2.64 -2.43
N ALA A 43 19.85 2.23 -3.11
CA ALA A 43 19.87 1.00 -3.90
C ALA A 43 19.66 -0.25 -3.00
N ILE A 44 20.34 -0.30 -1.85
CA ILE A 44 20.17 -1.39 -0.87
C ILE A 44 18.73 -1.41 -0.33
N ARG A 45 18.15 -0.25 -0.02
CA ARG A 45 16.77 -0.13 0.45
C ARG A 45 15.77 -0.59 -0.61
N ALA A 46 15.94 -0.17 -1.86
CA ALA A 46 15.11 -0.60 -2.98
C ALA A 46 15.17 -2.13 -3.16
N GLN A 47 16.37 -2.71 -3.08
CA GLN A 47 16.55 -4.16 -3.20
C GLN A 47 15.92 -4.93 -2.03
N LYS A 48 16.02 -4.41 -0.81
CA LYS A 48 15.37 -5.03 0.36
C LYS A 48 13.84 -4.99 0.24
N LEU A 49 13.29 -3.84 -0.14
CA LEU A 49 11.85 -3.66 -0.33
C LEU A 49 11.33 -4.54 -1.48
N SER A 50 12.04 -4.61 -2.61
CA SER A 50 11.62 -5.47 -3.72
C SER A 50 11.64 -6.94 -3.33
N LYS A 51 12.67 -7.42 -2.61
CA LYS A 51 12.69 -8.80 -2.09
C LYS A 51 11.53 -9.10 -1.15
N GLN A 52 11.24 -8.20 -0.21
CA GLN A 52 10.08 -8.35 0.69
C GLN A 52 8.77 -8.40 -0.10
N LEU A 53 8.65 -7.52 -1.10
CA LEU A 53 7.48 -7.43 -1.95
C LEU A 53 7.27 -8.72 -2.78
N PHE A 54 8.34 -9.30 -3.35
CA PHE A 54 8.28 -10.60 -4.02
C PHE A 54 7.80 -11.73 -3.11
N VAL A 55 8.26 -11.76 -1.85
CA VAL A 55 7.80 -12.77 -0.88
C VAL A 55 6.30 -12.60 -0.61
N VAL A 56 5.85 -11.36 -0.39
CA VAL A 56 4.43 -11.07 -0.18
C VAL A 56 3.61 -11.45 -1.42
N TRP A 57 4.07 -11.15 -2.62
CA TRP A 57 3.41 -11.55 -3.86
C TRP A 57 3.26 -13.05 -4.01
N ALA A 58 4.32 -13.82 -3.70
CA ALA A 58 4.27 -15.28 -3.76
C ALA A 58 3.22 -15.84 -2.79
N LEU A 59 3.15 -15.29 -1.57
CA LEU A 59 2.15 -15.67 -0.57
C LEU A 59 0.72 -15.29 -1.00
N VAL A 60 0.53 -14.06 -1.47
CA VAL A 60 -0.77 -13.58 -1.97
C VAL A 60 -1.23 -14.44 -3.15
N LEU A 61 -0.37 -14.69 -4.13
CA LEU A 61 -0.69 -15.51 -5.30
C LEU A 61 -1.09 -16.93 -4.87
N ALA A 62 -0.30 -17.58 -4.00
CA ALA A 62 -0.59 -18.93 -3.53
C ALA A 62 -1.94 -18.99 -2.78
N LEU A 63 -2.21 -18.03 -1.89
CA LEU A 63 -3.47 -17.95 -1.18
C LEU A 63 -4.64 -17.63 -2.10
N SER A 64 -4.49 -16.73 -3.06
CA SER A 64 -5.53 -16.39 -4.03
C SER A 64 -5.85 -17.55 -4.98
N THR A 65 -4.86 -18.36 -5.38
CA THR A 65 -5.11 -19.61 -6.13
C THR A 65 -5.87 -20.62 -5.26
N GLY A 66 -5.51 -20.76 -3.99
CA GLY A 66 -6.28 -21.56 -3.03
C GLY A 66 -7.71 -21.07 -2.86
N PHE A 67 -7.89 -19.75 -2.75
CA PHE A 67 -9.19 -19.08 -2.64
C PHE A 67 -10.10 -19.38 -3.83
N LEU A 68 -9.57 -19.26 -5.04
CA LEU A 68 -10.26 -19.65 -6.27
C LEU A 68 -10.67 -21.13 -6.24
N GLY A 69 -9.77 -22.02 -5.81
CA GLY A 69 -10.07 -23.45 -5.65
C GLY A 69 -11.22 -23.72 -4.68
N VAL A 70 -11.27 -22.99 -3.57
CA VAL A 70 -12.34 -23.10 -2.56
C VAL A 70 -13.67 -22.57 -3.11
N HIS A 71 -13.69 -21.46 -3.85
CA HIS A 71 -14.90 -20.99 -4.53
C HIS A 71 -15.44 -22.02 -5.53
N LEU A 72 -14.57 -22.60 -6.37
CA LEU A 72 -14.95 -23.65 -7.31
C LEU A 72 -15.45 -24.91 -6.57
N GLY A 73 -14.82 -25.26 -5.43
CA GLY A 73 -15.27 -26.33 -4.54
C GLY A 73 -16.67 -26.09 -3.97
N ALA A 74 -16.92 -24.89 -3.42
CA ALA A 74 -18.22 -24.47 -2.92
C ALA A 74 -19.28 -24.54 -4.03
N ARG A 75 -18.94 -24.04 -5.22
CA ARG A 75 -19.82 -24.03 -6.39
C ARG A 75 -20.15 -25.43 -6.90
N ASN A 76 -19.23 -26.38 -6.78
CA ASN A 76 -19.43 -27.76 -7.24
C ASN A 76 -20.32 -28.59 -6.31
N THR A 77 -20.61 -28.12 -5.10
CA THR A 77 -21.64 -28.73 -4.25
C THR A 77 -23.03 -28.57 -4.86
N LYS A 78 -23.96 -29.46 -4.49
CA LYS A 78 -25.37 -29.39 -4.94
C LYS A 78 -25.99 -28.01 -4.63
N ARG A 79 -25.79 -27.52 -3.39
CA ARG A 79 -26.29 -26.22 -2.95
C ARG A 79 -25.63 -25.05 -3.68
N GLY A 80 -24.33 -25.15 -3.95
CA GLY A 80 -23.61 -24.14 -4.74
C GLY A 80 -24.11 -24.06 -6.19
N LYS A 81 -24.47 -25.22 -6.78
CA LYS A 81 -25.13 -25.30 -8.09
C LYS A 81 -26.44 -24.57 -8.17
N ASP A 82 -27.26 -24.74 -7.15
CA ASP A 82 -28.63 -24.25 -7.19
C ASP A 82 -28.74 -22.77 -6.81
N ASN A 83 -27.88 -22.29 -5.90
CA ASN A 83 -28.09 -20.99 -5.23
C ASN A 83 -26.90 -20.02 -5.29
N ALA A 84 -25.74 -20.41 -5.81
CA ALA A 84 -24.50 -19.65 -5.61
C ALA A 84 -23.69 -19.41 -6.90
N MET A 85 -24.38 -19.04 -7.99
CA MET A 85 -23.72 -18.61 -9.24
C MET A 85 -22.78 -17.42 -9.05
N TRP A 86 -23.10 -16.53 -8.11
CA TRP A 86 -22.30 -15.37 -7.77
C TRP A 86 -20.88 -15.71 -7.28
N LEU A 87 -20.65 -16.90 -6.72
CA LEU A 87 -19.33 -17.34 -6.23
C LEU A 87 -18.28 -17.38 -7.36
N ILE A 88 -18.68 -17.73 -8.59
CA ILE A 88 -17.74 -17.73 -9.73
C ILE A 88 -17.37 -16.30 -10.10
N THR A 89 -18.37 -15.40 -10.17
CA THR A 89 -18.15 -14.00 -10.52
C THR A 89 -17.23 -13.31 -9.51
N VAL A 90 -17.47 -13.54 -8.22
CA VAL A 90 -16.62 -13.02 -7.14
C VAL A 90 -15.20 -13.59 -7.27
N ALA A 91 -15.05 -14.90 -7.42
CA ALA A 91 -13.73 -15.52 -7.55
C ALA A 91 -12.92 -15.00 -8.74
N LEU A 92 -13.58 -14.75 -9.88
CA LEU A 92 -12.93 -14.16 -11.07
C LEU A 92 -12.55 -12.70 -10.82
N MET A 93 -13.39 -11.93 -10.12
CA MET A 93 -13.09 -10.55 -9.74
C MET A 93 -11.90 -10.48 -8.80
N ASP A 94 -11.86 -11.31 -7.76
CA ASP A 94 -10.73 -11.38 -6.82
C ASP A 94 -9.42 -11.70 -7.52
N TYR A 95 -9.47 -12.73 -8.37
CA TYR A 95 -8.29 -13.21 -9.08
C TYR A 95 -7.79 -12.17 -10.10
N SER A 96 -8.69 -11.49 -10.81
CA SER A 96 -8.33 -10.46 -11.79
C SER A 96 -7.77 -9.19 -11.14
N LEU A 97 -8.35 -8.72 -10.03
CA LEU A 97 -7.83 -7.59 -9.25
C LEU A 97 -6.43 -7.89 -8.72
N MET A 98 -6.24 -9.08 -8.14
CA MET A 98 -4.95 -9.54 -7.63
C MET A 98 -3.90 -9.64 -8.76
N LEU A 99 -4.22 -10.28 -9.89
CA LEU A 99 -3.32 -10.38 -11.05
C LEU A 99 -2.96 -9.00 -11.62
N GLY A 100 -3.94 -8.13 -11.81
CA GLY A 100 -3.71 -6.77 -12.28
C GLY A 100 -2.76 -6.02 -11.34
N SER A 101 -2.94 -6.19 -10.03
CA SER A 101 -2.08 -5.55 -9.05
C SER A 101 -0.64 -6.06 -9.12
N LEU A 102 -0.43 -7.37 -9.26
CA LEU A 102 0.88 -8.00 -9.40
C LEU A 102 1.57 -7.61 -10.71
N LEU A 103 0.82 -7.52 -11.81
CA LEU A 103 1.35 -7.10 -13.11
C LEU A 103 1.87 -5.66 -13.07
N LEU A 104 1.07 -4.71 -12.56
CA LEU A 104 1.50 -3.32 -12.39
C LEU A 104 2.74 -3.22 -11.51
N SER A 105 2.75 -3.99 -10.42
CA SER A 105 3.86 -4.09 -9.49
C SER A 105 5.13 -4.63 -10.15
N GLY A 106 5.02 -5.71 -10.94
CA GLY A 106 6.14 -6.32 -11.66
C GLY A 106 6.72 -5.37 -12.72
N ILE A 107 5.85 -4.70 -13.48
CA ILE A 107 6.25 -3.67 -14.45
C ILE A 107 6.95 -2.50 -13.72
N GLY A 108 6.39 -2.03 -12.62
CA GLY A 108 6.97 -0.94 -11.81
C GLY A 108 8.35 -1.29 -11.25
N VAL A 109 8.55 -2.53 -10.78
CA VAL A 109 9.88 -3.00 -10.33
C VAL A 109 10.86 -3.13 -11.50
N TRP A 110 10.41 -3.66 -12.65
CA TRP A 110 11.25 -3.87 -13.82
C TRP A 110 11.73 -2.54 -14.43
N LEU A 111 10.81 -1.59 -14.59
CA LEU A 111 11.09 -0.26 -15.15
C LEU A 111 11.65 0.72 -14.11
N ARG A 112 11.55 0.39 -12.81
CA ARG A 112 11.81 1.31 -11.68
C ARG A 112 10.95 2.58 -11.75
N ASP A 113 9.67 2.41 -12.04
CA ASP A 113 8.74 3.51 -12.30
C ASP A 113 7.81 3.74 -11.10
N GLU A 114 7.81 4.95 -10.56
CA GLU A 114 7.00 5.30 -9.40
C GLU A 114 5.48 5.24 -9.67
N ILE A 115 5.04 5.54 -10.89
CA ILE A 115 3.63 5.62 -11.26
C ILE A 115 3.00 4.23 -11.21
N TYR A 116 3.64 3.24 -11.83
CA TYR A 116 3.17 1.86 -11.81
C TYR A 116 3.15 1.28 -10.39
N MET A 117 4.14 1.61 -9.55
CA MET A 117 4.17 1.18 -8.15
C MET A 117 3.03 1.81 -7.32
N ARG A 118 2.70 3.09 -7.55
CA ARG A 118 1.56 3.77 -6.91
C ARG A 118 0.22 3.19 -7.37
N GLN A 119 0.05 2.96 -8.67
CA GLN A 119 -1.17 2.35 -9.21
C GLN A 119 -1.36 0.93 -8.67
N SER A 120 -0.29 0.13 -8.60
CA SER A 120 -0.33 -1.18 -7.97
C SER A 120 -0.72 -1.10 -6.49
N SER A 121 -0.13 -0.17 -5.74
CA SER A 121 -0.48 0.05 -4.32
C SER A 121 -1.97 0.37 -4.16
N MET A 122 -2.53 1.28 -4.98
CA MET A 122 -3.95 1.63 -4.94
C MET A 122 -4.84 0.43 -5.28
N LEU A 123 -4.49 -0.34 -6.31
CA LEU A 123 -5.24 -1.54 -6.68
C LEU A 123 -5.22 -2.60 -5.57
N GLN A 124 -4.09 -2.74 -4.84
CA GLN A 124 -4.00 -3.62 -3.68
C GLN A 124 -4.88 -3.14 -2.51
N VAL A 125 -5.01 -1.82 -2.28
CA VAL A 125 -5.96 -1.29 -1.28
C VAL A 125 -7.41 -1.61 -1.68
N ILE A 126 -7.75 -1.44 -2.96
CA ILE A 126 -9.08 -1.77 -3.50
C ILE A 126 -9.37 -3.25 -3.29
N THR A 127 -8.40 -4.11 -3.63
CA THR A 127 -8.51 -5.57 -3.47
C THR A 127 -8.65 -5.97 -1.99
N ALA A 128 -7.87 -5.37 -1.08
CA ALA A 128 -7.99 -5.61 0.35
C ALA A 128 -9.36 -5.19 0.91
N SER A 129 -9.85 -4.02 0.49
CA SER A 129 -11.19 -3.53 0.88
C SER A 129 -12.29 -4.44 0.36
N TRP A 130 -12.13 -4.95 -0.87
CA TRP A 130 -13.04 -5.91 -1.47
C TRP A 130 -13.11 -7.22 -0.66
N TYR A 131 -11.97 -7.77 -0.25
CA TYR A 131 -11.95 -8.96 0.63
C TYR A 131 -12.66 -8.73 1.98
N VAL A 132 -12.60 -7.52 2.54
CA VAL A 132 -13.34 -7.19 3.78
C VAL A 132 -14.85 -7.18 3.54
N ILE A 133 -15.30 -6.62 2.41
CA ILE A 133 -16.72 -6.64 2.02
C ILE A 133 -17.19 -8.08 1.80
N GLU A 134 -16.39 -8.88 1.11
CA GLU A 134 -16.68 -10.29 0.84
C GLU A 134 -16.74 -11.10 2.14
N LEU A 135 -15.83 -10.86 3.08
CA LEU A 135 -15.85 -11.45 4.41
C LEU A 135 -17.16 -11.15 5.14
N ALA A 136 -17.59 -9.89 5.14
CA ALA A 136 -18.85 -9.49 5.75
C ALA A 136 -20.05 -10.16 5.08
N PHE A 137 -20.05 -10.26 3.75
CA PHE A 137 -21.10 -10.93 2.99
C PHE A 137 -21.12 -12.44 3.27
N ASN A 138 -19.98 -13.11 3.25
CA ASN A 138 -19.85 -14.54 3.54
C ASN A 138 -20.28 -14.86 4.98
N MET A 139 -19.91 -14.02 5.95
CA MET A 139 -20.33 -14.16 7.35
C MET A 139 -21.84 -13.96 7.51
N ALA A 140 -22.40 -12.91 6.90
CA ALA A 140 -23.84 -12.69 6.88
C ALA A 140 -24.57 -13.87 6.21
N PHE A 141 -24.03 -14.40 5.12
CA PHE A 141 -24.59 -15.55 4.40
C PHE A 141 -24.58 -16.80 5.27
N VAL A 142 -23.48 -17.10 5.98
CA VAL A 142 -23.42 -18.21 6.95
C VAL A 142 -24.45 -17.98 8.05
N VAL A 143 -24.49 -16.82 8.71
CA VAL A 143 -25.37 -16.56 9.86
C VAL A 143 -26.85 -16.55 9.48
N ILE A 144 -27.21 -15.86 8.40
CA ILE A 144 -28.59 -15.76 7.90
C ILE A 144 -29.07 -17.13 7.43
N LEU A 145 -28.28 -17.86 6.65
CA LEU A 145 -28.70 -19.17 6.14
C LEU A 145 -28.52 -20.31 7.13
N SER A 146 -27.73 -20.16 8.20
CA SER A 146 -27.71 -21.13 9.30
C SER A 146 -28.90 -20.94 10.24
N LYS A 147 -29.35 -19.70 10.51
CA LYS A 147 -30.61 -19.45 11.23
C LYS A 147 -31.85 -19.80 10.42
N ILE A 148 -31.92 -19.38 9.16
CA ILE A 148 -32.98 -19.75 8.22
C ILE A 148 -32.87 -21.25 7.82
N GLY A 149 -31.70 -21.87 8.07
CA GLY A 149 -31.45 -23.30 7.88
C GLY A 149 -32.38 -24.21 8.69
N GLY A 150 -32.88 -23.75 9.84
CA GLY A 150 -33.92 -24.45 10.58
C GLY A 150 -35.25 -24.56 9.81
N GLU A 151 -35.58 -23.56 8.99
CA GLU A 151 -36.77 -23.57 8.12
C GLU A 151 -36.53 -24.24 6.75
N TRP A 152 -35.30 -24.23 6.25
CA TRP A 152 -34.96 -24.88 4.96
C TRP A 152 -34.68 -26.38 5.09
N GLN A 153 -34.21 -26.85 6.25
CA GLN A 153 -34.23 -28.29 6.58
C GLN A 153 -35.68 -28.83 6.64
N ARG A 154 -36.66 -27.98 6.99
CA ARG A 154 -38.09 -28.33 7.07
C ARG A 154 -38.76 -28.66 5.73
N HIS A 155 -38.16 -28.29 4.59
CA HIS A 155 -38.69 -28.60 3.25
C HIS A 155 -37.94 -29.73 2.52
N GLY A 156 -36.95 -30.39 3.16
CA GLY A 156 -36.31 -31.61 2.64
C GLY A 156 -35.42 -31.45 1.40
N LYS A 157 -35.13 -30.22 0.93
CA LYS A 157 -34.40 -29.97 -0.34
C LYS A 157 -32.94 -30.43 -0.31
N TYR A 158 -32.29 -30.41 0.86
CA TYR A 158 -30.88 -30.76 1.04
C TYR A 158 -30.68 -31.61 2.29
N THR A 159 -29.73 -32.55 2.23
CA THR A 159 -29.33 -33.36 3.39
C THR A 159 -28.39 -32.58 4.32
N THR A 160 -28.31 -32.95 5.59
CA THR A 160 -27.40 -32.33 6.57
C THR A 160 -25.95 -32.35 6.08
N GLY A 161 -25.46 -33.47 5.55
CA GLY A 161 -24.09 -33.56 5.02
C GLY A 161 -23.83 -32.67 3.80
N GLN A 162 -24.84 -32.39 2.96
CA GLN A 162 -24.69 -31.44 1.85
C GLN A 162 -24.60 -29.99 2.34
N ILE A 163 -25.33 -29.66 3.42
CA ILE A 163 -25.30 -28.34 4.06
C ILE A 163 -23.94 -28.13 4.73
N GLU A 164 -23.49 -29.09 5.54
CA GLU A 164 -22.20 -29.06 6.21
C GLU A 164 -21.06 -28.90 5.20
N LYS A 165 -21.05 -29.73 4.14
CA LYS A 165 -20.01 -29.65 3.10
C LYS A 165 -19.91 -28.26 2.47
N PHE A 166 -21.04 -27.63 2.14
CA PHE A 166 -21.05 -26.28 1.58
C PHE A 166 -20.61 -25.23 2.61
N ASN A 167 -21.14 -25.30 3.83
CA ASN A 167 -20.78 -24.37 4.89
C ASN A 167 -19.29 -24.43 5.22
N THR A 168 -18.67 -25.62 5.22
CA THR A 168 -17.22 -25.78 5.40
C THR A 168 -16.44 -25.01 4.35
N PHE A 169 -16.84 -25.04 3.07
CA PHE A 169 -16.18 -24.23 2.06
C PHE A 169 -16.32 -22.72 2.33
N ILE A 170 -17.52 -22.25 2.73
CA ILE A 170 -17.71 -20.83 3.07
C ILE A 170 -16.88 -20.43 4.30
N THR A 171 -16.77 -21.30 5.30
CA THR A 171 -15.89 -21.06 6.45
C THR A 171 -14.42 -20.98 6.03
N ILE A 172 -13.97 -21.84 5.12
CA ILE A 172 -12.61 -21.77 4.58
C ILE A 172 -12.41 -20.45 3.81
N LEU A 173 -13.39 -19.99 3.02
CA LEU A 173 -13.33 -18.68 2.36
C LEU A 173 -13.20 -17.54 3.39
N VAL A 174 -13.99 -17.55 4.46
CA VAL A 174 -13.88 -16.56 5.55
C VAL A 174 -12.46 -16.54 6.13
N VAL A 175 -11.89 -17.71 6.44
CA VAL A 175 -10.53 -17.82 6.99
C VAL A 175 -9.48 -17.30 5.99
N LEU A 176 -9.57 -17.68 4.72
CA LEU A 176 -8.63 -17.21 3.69
C LEU A 176 -8.77 -15.71 3.44
N GLY A 177 -9.99 -15.15 3.46
CA GLY A 177 -10.23 -13.72 3.35
C GLY A 177 -9.59 -12.93 4.49
N CYS A 178 -9.67 -13.45 5.73
CA CYS A 178 -8.98 -12.88 6.89
C CYS A 178 -7.44 -12.86 6.76
N LEU A 179 -6.86 -13.77 5.98
CA LEU A 179 -5.42 -13.80 5.71
C LEU A 179 -5.04 -12.93 4.51
N LEU A 180 -5.84 -12.97 3.44
CA LEU A 180 -5.60 -12.26 2.20
C LEU A 180 -5.71 -10.73 2.37
N ALA A 181 -6.71 -10.24 3.11
CA ALA A 181 -6.88 -8.79 3.27
C ALA A 181 -5.65 -8.10 3.92
N PRO A 182 -5.11 -8.57 5.08
CA PRO A 182 -3.89 -8.00 5.66
C PRO A 182 -2.66 -8.15 4.77
N LEU A 183 -2.48 -9.30 4.11
CA LEU A 183 -1.33 -9.53 3.22
C LEU A 183 -1.36 -8.60 2.01
N THR A 184 -2.53 -8.39 1.42
CA THR A 184 -2.71 -7.47 0.30
C THR A 184 -2.47 -6.02 0.73
N PHE A 185 -2.90 -5.65 1.94
CA PHE A 185 -2.60 -4.34 2.52
C PHE A 185 -1.10 -4.14 2.79
N LEU A 186 -0.41 -5.18 3.28
CA LEU A 186 1.05 -5.17 3.45
C LEU A 186 1.76 -4.99 2.11
N GLY A 187 1.33 -5.71 1.07
CA GLY A 187 1.84 -5.55 -0.28
C GLY A 187 1.65 -4.12 -0.79
N SER A 188 0.50 -3.50 -0.50
CA SER A 188 0.24 -2.12 -0.87
C SER A 188 1.23 -1.16 -0.22
N ARG A 189 1.46 -1.32 1.10
CA ARG A 189 2.42 -0.50 1.85
C ARG A 189 3.84 -0.64 1.32
N LEU A 190 4.27 -1.85 0.98
CA LEU A 190 5.58 -2.11 0.40
C LEU A 190 5.71 -1.48 -0.99
N SER A 191 4.66 -1.60 -1.82
CA SER A 191 4.60 -1.01 -3.17
C SER A 191 4.67 0.52 -3.10
N TRP A 192 3.95 1.13 -2.17
CA TRP A 192 3.98 2.57 -1.91
C TRP A 192 5.37 3.04 -1.46
N ASN A 193 5.99 2.34 -0.52
CA ASN A 193 7.33 2.66 -0.03
C ASN A 193 8.38 2.54 -1.15
N LEU A 194 8.26 1.53 -2.01
CA LEU A 194 9.14 1.38 -3.15
C LEU A 194 8.94 2.50 -4.18
N SER A 195 7.70 2.96 -4.39
CA SER A 195 7.41 4.10 -5.27
C SER A 195 8.11 5.39 -4.80
N LYS A 196 8.17 5.64 -3.48
CA LYS A 196 8.88 6.78 -2.91
C LYS A 196 10.38 6.71 -3.18
N VAL A 197 10.95 5.50 -3.16
CA VAL A 197 12.38 5.31 -3.49
C VAL A 197 12.62 5.58 -4.97
N TYR A 198 11.74 5.11 -5.86
CA TYR A 198 11.85 5.38 -7.30
C TYR A 198 11.64 6.85 -7.65
N GLU A 199 10.72 7.54 -6.98
CA GLU A 199 10.53 8.98 -7.15
C GLU A 199 11.80 9.78 -6.85
N VAL A 200 12.50 9.44 -5.77
CA VAL A 200 13.79 10.07 -5.43
C VAL A 200 14.86 9.76 -6.48
N ASP A 201 14.96 8.51 -6.94
CA ASP A 201 15.89 8.12 -8.02
C ASP A 201 15.58 8.89 -9.32
N THR A 202 14.30 9.02 -9.69
CA THR A 202 13.84 9.79 -10.87
C THR A 202 14.20 11.28 -10.76
N VAL A 203 14.02 11.90 -9.59
CA VAL A 203 14.37 13.31 -9.36
C VAL A 203 15.88 13.53 -9.41
N VAL A 204 16.67 12.64 -8.78
CA VAL A 204 18.14 12.71 -8.79
C VAL A 204 18.69 12.60 -10.22
N ARG A 205 18.12 11.70 -11.04
CA ARG A 205 18.52 11.55 -12.46
C ARG A 205 18.11 12.73 -13.34
N LYS A 206 16.94 13.33 -13.11
CA LYS A 206 16.41 14.43 -13.92
C LYS A 206 17.07 15.78 -13.60
N PHE A 207 17.59 15.98 -12.39
CA PHE A 207 18.20 17.24 -11.96
C PHE A 207 19.60 17.03 -11.35
N PRO A 208 20.59 16.57 -12.11
CA PRO A 208 21.94 16.33 -11.59
C PRO A 208 22.63 17.62 -11.11
N GLU A 209 22.37 18.76 -11.75
CA GLU A 209 23.03 20.05 -11.48
C GLU A 209 22.43 20.83 -10.30
N ARG A 210 21.18 20.55 -9.89
CA ARG A 210 20.54 21.27 -8.77
C ARG A 210 21.05 20.83 -7.40
N ASN A 211 21.79 19.72 -7.34
CA ASN A 211 22.43 19.19 -6.14
C ASN A 211 23.84 19.76 -5.89
N GLU A 212 24.31 20.71 -6.72
CA GLU A 212 25.58 21.42 -6.50
C GLU A 212 25.41 22.81 -5.88
N MET A 213 24.17 23.31 -5.82
CA MET A 213 23.87 24.55 -5.11
C MET A 213 23.62 24.22 -3.63
N PRO A 214 24.38 24.76 -2.67
CA PRO A 214 23.98 24.70 -1.28
C PRO A 214 22.61 25.37 -1.18
N TYR A 215 21.68 24.72 -0.50
CA TYR A 215 20.32 25.22 -0.24
C TYR A 215 20.35 26.65 0.32
N GLN A 216 20.36 27.67 -0.53
CA GLN A 216 19.83 28.98 -0.19
C GLN A 216 18.32 28.89 -0.40
N TYR A 217 17.64 28.38 0.62
CA TYR A 217 16.22 28.67 0.77
C TYR A 217 16.09 30.18 0.89
N GLY A 218 15.45 30.79 -0.10
CA GLY A 218 15.16 32.22 -0.12
C GLY A 218 14.41 32.62 1.15
N THR A 219 14.99 33.56 1.89
CA THR A 219 14.23 34.40 2.82
C THR A 219 13.11 35.08 2.04
N PHE A 220 11.87 34.74 2.34
CA PHE A 220 10.70 35.53 1.97
C PHE A 220 10.93 36.98 2.44
N LYS A 221 11.15 37.92 1.51
CA LYS A 221 10.86 39.34 1.76
C LYS A 221 9.36 39.49 1.66
N GLY A 222 8.71 39.66 2.81
CA GLY A 222 7.28 39.97 2.88
C GLY A 222 6.92 41.26 2.14
N PRO A 223 5.67 41.41 1.69
CA PRO A 223 5.23 42.56 0.93
C PRO A 223 4.87 43.70 1.87
N HIS A 224 5.86 44.50 2.28
CA HIS A 224 5.62 45.87 2.73
C HIS A 224 6.80 46.75 2.32
N GLY A 225 6.64 47.43 1.19
CA GLY A 225 7.36 48.67 0.96
C GLY A 225 6.75 49.76 1.84
N SER A 226 7.57 50.42 2.66
CA SER A 226 7.47 51.86 2.82
C SER A 226 8.86 52.44 3.03
N SER A 227 9.13 53.43 2.19
CA SER A 227 10.26 54.33 2.12
C SER A 227 10.60 55.00 3.45
N LEU A 228 11.87 55.30 3.70
CA LEU A 228 12.38 56.68 3.64
C LEU A 228 13.87 56.77 4.01
N ASN A 229 14.61 57.39 3.09
CA ASN A 229 15.86 58.10 3.33
C ASN A 229 15.76 59.04 4.53
N LYS A 230 16.76 59.00 5.43
CA LYS A 230 17.41 60.18 6.04
C LYS A 230 18.40 59.73 7.10
N SER A 231 19.70 59.85 6.80
CA SER A 231 20.74 60.46 7.66
C SER A 231 22.13 60.21 7.06
N GLN A 232 22.51 61.08 6.12
CA GLN A 232 23.89 61.57 6.04
C GLN A 232 24.14 62.56 7.19
N GLU A 233 25.42 62.74 7.53
CA GLU A 233 26.01 63.66 8.53
C GLU A 233 25.90 63.14 9.98
N TYR A 234 26.98 62.85 10.70
CA TYR A 234 28.18 63.66 10.89
C TYR A 234 29.46 62.81 10.92
N SER A 235 30.43 63.21 10.10
CA SER A 235 31.84 62.91 10.26
C SER A 235 32.38 63.71 11.44
N ALA A 236 33.08 63.03 12.34
CA ALA A 236 33.88 63.66 13.39
C ALA A 236 35.27 64.04 12.87
N SER A 237 35.81 65.09 13.50
CA SER A 237 37.22 65.52 13.64
C SER A 237 37.70 66.70 12.77
N PRO A 238 38.58 67.57 13.31
CA PRO A 238 38.97 67.86 14.70
C PRO A 238 38.40 69.17 15.26
#